data_AF-A0A354CPM0-F1
#
_entry.id   AF-A0A354CPM0-F1
#
_cell.length_a   1.000
_cell.length_b   1.000
_cell.length_c   1.000
_cell.angle_alpha   90.00
_cell.angle_beta   90.00
_cell.angle_gamma   90.00
#
_symmetry.space_group_name_H-M   'P 1'
#
loop_
_entity.id
_entity.type
_entity.pdbx_description
1 polymer ?
#
loop_
_entity_poly.entity_id
_entity_poly.type
_entity_poly.pdbx_seq_one_letter_code
_entity_poly.pdbx_strand_id
1 'polypeptide(L)' 'MDRLPIDYFRDEVRNGFFVPTAIKQAWGAQLKVLDVIDSICRKHNITYFADWGTLLGT' A
#
# COMPACT_ATOMS: atom_id res chain seq x y z
N MET A 1 2.80 5.63 10.04
CA MET A 1 2.53 6.23 8.72
C MET A 1 1.83 7.60 8.85
N ASP A 2 2.31 8.65 8.17
CA ASP A 2 1.53 9.89 7.98
C ASP A 2 0.27 9.62 7.13
N ARG A 3 -0.77 10.46 7.25
CA ARG A 3 -1.96 10.36 6.38
C ARG A 3 -1.54 10.52 4.92
N LEU A 4 -1.93 9.58 4.06
CA LEU A 4 -1.75 9.69 2.62
C LEU A 4 -2.41 10.99 2.11
N PRO A 5 -1.74 11.77 1.25
CA PRO A 5 -2.29 13.02 0.72
C PRO A 5 -3.55 12.76 -0.09
N ILE A 6 -4.50 13.69 -0.08
CA ILE A 6 -5.81 13.49 -0.74
C ILE A 6 -5.65 13.22 -2.25
N ASP A 7 -4.63 13.81 -2.88
CA ASP A 7 -4.33 13.65 -4.29
C ASP A 7 -3.87 12.23 -4.64
N TYR A 8 -3.34 11.46 -3.66
CA TYR A 8 -3.05 10.04 -3.85
C TYR A 8 -4.31 9.26 -4.20
N PHE A 9 -5.50 9.68 -3.77
CA PHE A 9 -6.72 8.92 -4.04
C PHE A 9 -7.35 9.22 -5.39
N ARG A 10 -6.85 10.19 -6.16
CA ARG A 10 -7.43 10.49 -7.49
C ARG A 10 -7.15 9.36 -8.48
N ASP A 11 -8.09 9.18 -9.41
CA ASP A 11 -7.93 8.28 -10.55
C ASP A 11 -6.59 8.54 -11.27
N GLU A 12 -5.93 7.48 -11.71
CA GLU A 12 -4.67 7.59 -12.45
C GLU A 12 -4.58 6.51 -13.53
N VAL A 13 -3.78 6.77 -14.57
CA VAL A 13 -3.32 5.71 -15.48
C VAL A 13 -1.90 5.33 -15.05
N ARG A 14 -1.72 4.08 -14.61
CA ARG A 14 -0.42 3.53 -14.18
C ARG A 14 -0.08 2.33 -15.05
N ASN A 15 1.08 2.37 -15.70
CA ASN A 15 1.57 1.29 -16.58
C ASN A 15 0.56 0.89 -17.68
N GLY A 16 -0.18 1.86 -18.22
CA GLY A 16 -1.22 1.62 -19.24
C GLY A 16 -2.56 1.11 -18.69
N PHE A 17 -2.69 0.92 -17.37
CA PHE A 17 -3.92 0.52 -16.72
C PHE A 17 -4.61 1.71 -16.06
N PHE A 18 -5.92 1.85 -16.28
CA PHE A 18 -6.73 2.80 -15.52
C PHE A 18 -6.96 2.27 -14.10
N VAL A 19 -6.55 3.05 -13.11
CA VAL A 19 -6.66 2.76 -11.68
C VAL A 19 -7.67 3.74 -11.07
N PRO A 20 -8.89 3.28 -10.75
CA PRO A 20 -9.90 4.11 -10.11
C PRO A 20 -9.51 4.48 -8.67
N THR A 21 -10.08 5.58 -8.20
CA THR A 21 -9.99 6.09 -6.82
C THR A 21 -10.25 5.00 -5.78
N ALA A 22 -11.30 4.18 -5.98
CA ALA A 22 -11.66 3.11 -5.06
C ALA A 22 -10.54 2.06 -4.88
N ILE A 23 -9.79 1.77 -5.95
CA ILE A 23 -8.63 0.87 -5.88
C ILE A 23 -7.51 1.51 -5.05
N LYS A 24 -7.22 2.80 -5.26
CA LYS A 24 -6.20 3.52 -4.47
C LYS A 24 -6.59 3.65 -3.00
N GLN A 25 -7.89 3.73 -2.69
CA GLN A 25 -8.38 3.68 -1.31
C GLN A 25 -8.12 2.31 -0.67
N ALA A 26 -8.41 1.21 -1.38
CA ALA A 26 -8.12 -0.14 -0.91
C ALA A 26 -6.61 -0.33 -0.68
N TRP A 27 -5.78 0.15 -1.60
CA TRP A 27 -4.32 0.13 -1.47
C TRP A 27 -3.83 0.94 -0.27
N GLY A 28 -4.38 2.14 -0.07
CA GLY A 28 -4.06 2.96 1.09
C GLY A 28 -4.45 2.31 2.42
N ALA A 29 -5.55 1.55 2.46
CA ALA A 29 -5.93 0.75 3.63
C ALA A 29 -4.96 -0.42 3.85
N GLN A 30 -4.57 -1.14 2.80
CA GLN A 30 -3.60 -2.24 2.86
C GLN A 30 -2.22 -1.76 3.35
N LEU A 31 -1.75 -0.60 2.88
CA LEU A 31 -0.48 -0.01 3.34
C LEU A 31 -0.51 0.36 4.83
N LYS A 32 -1.65 0.82 5.36
CA LYS A 32 -1.81 1.06 6.81
C LYS A 32 -1.76 -0.24 7.62
N VAL A 33 -2.39 -1.30 7.13
CA VAL A 33 -2.32 -2.62 7.77
C VAL A 33 -0.88 -3.14 7.74
N LEU A 34 -0.18 -2.97 6.62
CA LEU A 34 1.23 -3.34 6.47
C LEU A 34 2.13 -2.56 7.43
N ASP A 35 1.92 -1.25 7.62
CA ASP A 35 2.68 -0.43 8.60
C ASP A 35 2.55 -1.00 10.03
N VAL A 36 1.34 -1.44 10.40
CA VAL A 36 1.10 -2.10 11.69
C VAL A 36 1.83 -3.44 11.76
N ILE A 37 1.72 -4.28 10.72
CA ILE A 37 2.40 -5.58 10.67
C ILE A 37 3.92 -5.41 10.74
N ASP A 38 4.50 -4.50 9.94
CA ASP A 38 5.93 -4.18 9.95
C ASP A 38 6.39 -3.74 11.34
N SER A 39 5.62 -2.86 12.00
CA SER A 39 5.95 -2.40 13.35
C SER A 39 6.02 -3.56 14.37
N ILE A 40 5.08 -4.52 14.28
CA ILE A 40 5.04 -5.70 15.14
C ILE A 40 6.22 -6.62 14.81
N CYS A 41 6.42 -6.91 13.53
CA CYS A 41 7.49 -7.79 13.08
C CYS A 41 8.87 -7.25 13.47
N ARG A 42 9.14 -5.96 13.29
CA ARG A 42 10.39 -5.31 13.74
C ARG A 42 10.56 -5.36 15.24
N LYS A 43 9.49 -5.09 16.01
CA LYS A 43 9.54 -5.14 17.48
C LYS A 43 9.88 -6.53 18.02
N HIS A 44 9.46 -7.58 17.31
CA HIS A 44 9.65 -8.98 17.72
C HIS A 44 10.72 -9.72 16.91
N ASN A 45 11.48 -9.02 16.06
CA ASN A 45 12.50 -9.59 15.19
C ASN A 45 11.99 -10.75 14.30
N ILE A 46 10.72 -10.65 13.86
CA ILE A 46 10.07 -11.61 12.97
C ILE A 46 10.36 -11.22 11.53
N THR A 47 10.96 -12.13 10.78
CA THR A 47 11.17 -11.94 9.33
C THR A 47 9.88 -12.25 8.58
N TYR A 48 9.43 -11.33 7.73
CA TYR A 48 8.29 -11.53 6.84
C TYR A 48 8.67 -11.14 5.40
N PHE A 49 7.97 -11.72 4.44
CA PHE A 49 8.21 -11.52 3.01
C PHE A 49 6.92 -11.11 2.31
N ALA A 50 7.03 -10.37 1.22
CA ALA A 50 5.91 -10.11 0.34
C ALA A 50 5.66 -11.36 -0.53
N ASP A 51 4.46 -11.93 -0.45
CA ASP A 51 4.14 -13.23 -1.05
C ASP A 51 3.74 -13.12 -2.54
N TRP A 52 3.07 -12.04 -2.97
CA TRP A 52 2.78 -11.78 -4.38
C TRP A 52 2.28 -10.35 -4.65
N GLY A 53 2.56 -9.80 -5.84
CA GLY A 53 1.85 -8.64 -6.41
C GLY A 53 1.88 -7.38 -5.53
N THR A 54 3.06 -6.78 -5.35
CA THR A 54 3.16 -5.53 -4.60
C THR A 54 2.54 -4.36 -5.36
N LEU A 55 1.80 -3.52 -4.65
CA LEU A 55 1.23 -2.23 -5.08
C LEU A 55 2.23 -1.24 -5.70
N LEU A 56 3.51 -1.56 -5.65
CA LEU A 56 4.60 -0.66 -6.00
C LEU A 56 4.67 -0.40 -7.51
N GLY A 57 4.20 -1.32 -8.35
CA GLY A 57 4.61 -1.28 -9.77
C GLY A 57 6.14 -1.21 -9.88
N THR A 58 6.64 -0.99 -11.10
CA THR A 58 8.02 -0.54 -11.34
C THR A 58 8.10 0.97 -11.32
#